data_AF-A0A960K314-F1
#
_entry.id   AF-A0A960K314-F1
#
_cell.length_a   1.000
_cell.length_b   1.000
_cell.length_c   1.000
_cell.angle_alpha   90.00
_cell.angle_beta   90.00
_cell.angle_gamma   90.00
#
_symmetry.space_group_name_H-M   'P 1'
#
loop_
_entity.id
_entity.type
_entity.pdbx_description
1 polymer ?
#
loop_
_entity_poly.entity_id
_entity_poly.type
_entity_poly.pdbx_seq_one_letter_code
_entity_poly.pdbx_strand_id
1 'polypeptide(L)'
;MLVPMVVEQTNRGERAYDIYSRLLKDNIIFLSRPIDDDMASLIIAQMLFLEAENPERDIALYINSPGGSTSAGLAIYDTMQ
;
A
#
# COMPACT_ATOMS: atom_id res chain seq x y z
N MET A 1 -8.40 3.45 15.64
CA MET A 1 -6.99 3.42 16.10
C MET A 1 -6.30 4.65 15.55
N LEU A 2 -5.51 5.37 16.36
CA LEU A 2 -4.68 6.47 15.83
C LEU A 2 -3.50 5.86 15.08
N VAL A 3 -3.33 6.26 13.81
CA VAL A 3 -2.16 5.90 13.02
C VAL A 3 -1.04 6.88 13.39
N PRO A 4 0.16 6.41 13.80
CA PRO A 4 1.27 7.29 14.11
C PRO A 4 1.68 8.14 12.90
N MET A 5 2.03 9.39 13.18
CA MET A 5 2.59 10.31 12.18
C MET A 5 4.11 10.35 12.31
N VAL A 6 4.79 10.35 11.17
CA VAL A 6 6.24 10.46 11.01
C VAL A 6 6.56 11.81 10.37
N VAL A 7 7.50 12.55 10.96
CA VAL A 7 7.98 13.82 10.41
C VAL A 7 9.30 13.59 9.69
N GLU A 8 9.37 14.01 8.42
CA GLU A 8 10.55 13.91 7.57
C GLU A 8 11.08 15.32 7.29
N GLN A 9 12.34 15.58 7.66
CA GLN A 9 13.01 16.84 7.35
C GLN A 9 13.57 16.79 5.94
N THR A 10 13.14 17.74 5.10
CA THR A 10 13.66 17.94 3.75
C THR A 10 14.37 19.29 3.67
N ASN A 11 15.23 19.49 2.68
CA ASN A 11 15.89 20.78 2.42
C ASN A 11 14.91 21.95 2.17
N ARG A 12 13.60 21.66 1.98
CA ARG A 12 12.53 22.64 1.76
C ARG A 12 11.56 22.76 2.94
N GLY A 13 11.82 22.08 4.07
CA GLY A 13 10.98 22.12 5.28
C GLY A 13 10.58 20.73 5.81
N GLU A 14 9.70 20.71 6.81
CA GLU A 14 9.16 19.50 7.44
C GLU A 14 7.91 19.00 6.70
N ARG A 15 7.85 17.71 6.40
CA ARG A 15 6.64 17.03 5.89
C ARG A 15 6.24 15.93 6.84
N ALA A 16 4.97 15.94 7.27
CA ALA A 16 4.40 14.89 8.11
C ALA A 16 3.61 13.90 7.25
N TYR A 17 3.85 12.61 7.47
CA TYR A 17 3.16 11.49 6.82
C TYR A 17 2.61 10.56 7.89
N ASP A 18 1.48 9.90 7.64
CA ASP A 18 1.17 8.72 8.44
C ASP A 18 2.15 7.58 8.09
N ILE A 19 2.28 6.61 8.99
CA ILE A 19 3.24 5.52 8.82
C ILE A 19 3.03 4.73 7.52
N TYR A 20 1.79 4.54 7.04
CA TYR A 20 1.52 3.82 5.80
C TYR A 20 1.91 4.64 4.58
N SER A 21 1.63 5.94 4.58
CA SER A 21 2.13 6.85 3.54
C SER A 21 3.65 6.86 3.47
N ARG A 22 4.35 6.77 4.61
CA ARG A 22 5.81 6.67 4.64
C ARG A 22 6.33 5.33 4.10
N LEU A 23 5.64 4.22 4.39
CA LEU A 23 5.97 2.90 3.84
C LEU A 23 5.75 2.85 2.32
N LEU A 24 4.66 3.45 1.83
CA LEU A 24 4.35 3.49 0.40
C LEU A 24 5.47 4.16 -0.41
N LYS A 25 6.07 5.25 0.10
CA LYS A 25 7.26 5.87 -0.52
C LYS A 25 8.44 4.90 -0.70
N ASP A 26 8.58 3.93 0.20
CA ASP A 26 9.62 2.90 0.14
C ASP A 26 9.20 1.69 -0.70
N ASN A 27 8.06 1.78 -1.42
CA ASN A 27 7.45 0.71 -2.21
C ASN A 27 6.95 -0.46 -1.34
N ILE A 28 6.47 -0.14 -0.14
CA ILE A 28 5.93 -1.12 0.80
C ILE A 28 4.42 -0.92 0.92
N ILE A 29 3.65 -1.97 0.61
CA ILE A 29 2.20 -2.02 0.78
C ILE A 29 1.87 -3.01 1.92
N PHE A 30 0.94 -2.65 2.80
CA PHE A 30 0.52 -3.50 3.92
C PHE A 30 -0.96 -3.89 3.83
N LEU A 31 -1.24 -5.19 3.66
CA LEU A 31 -2.58 -5.76 3.64
C LEU A 31 -2.87 -6.39 5.01
N SER A 32 -3.60 -5.66 5.86
CA SER A 32 -3.72 -5.98 7.30
C SER A 32 -5.14 -6.28 7.81
N ARG A 33 -6.12 -6.30 6.90
CA ARG A 33 -7.54 -6.42 7.20
C ARG A 33 -8.16 -7.52 6.33
N PRO A 34 -9.40 -7.98 6.64
CA PRO A 34 -10.14 -8.86 5.75
C PRO A 34 -10.19 -8.30 4.32
N ILE A 35 -10.17 -9.19 3.33
CA ILE A 35 -10.18 -8.81 1.92
C ILE A 35 -11.64 -8.63 1.48
N ASP A 36 -12.07 -7.39 1.35
CA ASP A 36 -13.32 -6.99 0.70
C ASP A 36 -13.02 -6.11 -0.53
N ASP A 37 -14.06 -5.70 -1.25
CA ASP A 37 -13.91 -4.95 -2.50
C ASP A 37 -13.24 -3.57 -2.29
N ASP A 38 -13.50 -2.93 -1.15
CA ASP A 38 -12.87 -1.66 -0.76
C ASP A 38 -11.39 -1.86 -0.48
N MET A 39 -11.03 -2.93 0.27
CA MET A 39 -9.64 -3.29 0.53
C MET A 39 -8.89 -3.59 -0.77
N ALA A 40 -9.47 -4.41 -1.64
CA ALA A 40 -8.86 -4.75 -2.92
C ALA A 40 -8.63 -3.51 -3.77
N SER A 41 -9.63 -2.63 -3.86
CA SER A 41 -9.51 -1.37 -4.61
C SER A 41 -8.37 -0.49 -4.09
N LEU A 42 -8.16 -0.41 -2.77
CA LEU A 42 -7.06 0.34 -2.16
C LEU A 42 -5.68 -0.28 -2.46
N ILE A 43 -5.57 -1.61 -2.43
CA ILE A 43 -4.30 -2.31 -2.70
C ILE A 43 -3.94 -2.17 -4.19
N ILE A 44 -4.90 -2.37 -5.09
CA ILE A 44 -4.75 -2.21 -6.54
C ILE A 44 -4.31 -0.78 -6.87
N ALA A 45 -4.96 0.23 -6.30
CA ALA A 45 -4.58 1.62 -6.52
C ALA A 45 -3.15 1.93 -6.06
N GLN A 46 -2.70 1.36 -4.95
CA GLN A 46 -1.32 1.50 -4.47
C GLN A 46 -0.31 0.81 -5.40
N MET A 47 -0.62 -0.39 -5.92
CA MET A 47 0.25 -1.10 -6.87
C MET A 47 0.43 -0.29 -8.15
N LEU A 48 -0.68 0.13 -8.77
CA LEU A 48 -0.64 0.93 -10.00
C LEU A 48 0.06 2.28 -9.81
N PHE A 49 -0.09 2.90 -8.63
CA PHE A 49 0.62 4.12 -8.29
C PHE A 49 2.15 3.91 -8.25
N LEU A 50 2.61 2.84 -7.62
CA LEU A 50 4.05 2.53 -7.52
C LEU A 50 4.64 2.12 -8.87
N GLU A 51 3.92 1.29 -9.64
CA GLU A 51 4.32 0.89 -10.98
C GLU A 51 4.46 2.10 -11.92
N ALA A 52 3.54 3.07 -11.83
CA ALA A 52 3.61 4.30 -12.62
C ALA A 52 4.78 5.21 -12.21
N GLU A 53 5.17 5.22 -10.93
CA GLU A 53 6.32 6.00 -10.44
C GLU A 53 7.67 5.39 -10.87
N ASN A 54 7.81 4.06 -10.76
CA ASN A 54 9.00 3.35 -11.21
C ASN A 54 8.69 1.87 -11.49
N PRO A 55 8.48 1.46 -12.75
CA PRO A 55 8.11 0.08 -13.10
C PRO A 55 9.26 -0.92 -12.92
N GLU A 56 10.50 -0.47 -12.77
CA GLU A 56 11.66 -1.35 -12.54
C GLU A 56 11.90 -1.65 -11.06
N ARG A 57 11.20 -0.96 -10.15
CA ARG A 57 11.41 -1.10 -8.71
C ARG A 57 10.43 -2.10 -8.12
N ASP A 58 10.96 -3.07 -7.38
CA ASP A 58 10.16 -4.08 -6.69
C ASP A 58 9.18 -3.46 -5.67
N ILE A 59 7.96 -3.98 -5.65
CA ILE A 59 6.92 -3.67 -4.67
C ILE A 59 6.89 -4.76 -3.60
N ALA A 60 7.13 -4.40 -2.34
CA ALA A 60 7.04 -5.31 -1.21
C ALA A 60 5.62 -5.31 -0.62
N LEU A 61 4.88 -6.39 -0.86
CA LEU A 61 3.56 -6.62 -0.27
C LEU A 61 3.67 -7.46 1.01
N TYR A 62 3.39 -6.85 2.15
CA TYR A 62 3.32 -7.53 3.45
C TYR A 62 1.88 -7.87 3.79
N ILE A 63 1.61 -9.14 4.09
CA ILE A 63 0.26 -9.68 4.25
C ILE A 63 0.05 -10.17 5.68
N ASN A 64 -0.95 -9.62 6.36
CA ASN A 64 -1.49 -10.08 7.63
C ASN A 64 -3.01 -10.00 7.57
N SER A 65 -3.64 -10.97 6.89
CA SER A 65 -5.08 -10.99 6.68
C SER A 65 -5.64 -12.39 6.92
N PRO A 66 -6.85 -12.49 7.51
CA PRO A 66 -7.56 -13.75 7.62
C PRO A 66 -8.16 -14.22 6.28
N GLY A 67 -7.89 -13.51 5.17
CA GLY A 67 -8.54 -13.72 3.88
C GLY A 67 -9.84 -12.92 3.76
N GLY A 68 -10.75 -13.35 2.89
CA GLY A 68 -12.02 -12.67 2.66
C GLY A 68 -12.69 -13.10 1.36
N SER A 69 -13.25 -12.14 0.63
CA SER A 69 -13.87 -12.34 -0.68
C SER A 69 -12.86 -12.89 -1.69
N THR A 70 -13.22 -13.99 -2.34
CA THR A 70 -12.40 -14.63 -3.37
C THR A 70 -12.25 -13.75 -4.60
N SER A 71 -13.31 -13.04 -5.01
CA SER A 71 -13.25 -12.13 -6.18
C SER A 71 -12.35 -10.93 -5.90
N ALA A 72 -12.44 -10.35 -4.71
CA ALA A 72 -11.58 -9.25 -4.30
C ALA A 72 -10.10 -9.70 -4.21
N GLY A 73 -9.85 -10.89 -3.67
CA GLY A 73 -8.51 -11.49 -3.66
C GLY A 73 -7.96 -11.76 -5.06
N LEU A 74 -8.79 -12.24 -5.98
CA LEU A 74 -8.39 -12.46 -7.38
C LEU A 74 -8.11 -11.14 -8.11
N ALA A 75 -8.86 -10.06 -7.83
CA ALA A 75 -8.57 -8.76 -8.42
C ALA A 75 -7.19 -8.22 -7.99
N ILE A 76 -6.80 -8.42 -6.74
CA ILE A 76 -5.44 -8.11 -6.27
C ILE A 76 -4.42 -8.99 -6.99
N TYR A 77 -4.68 -10.30 -7.07
CA TYR A 77 -3.78 -11.25 -7.73
C TYR A 77 -3.55 -10.92 -9.20
N ASP A 78 -4.60 -10.63 -9.96
CA ASP A 78 -4.51 -10.30 -11.39
C ASP A 78 -3.76 -8.97 -11.62
N THR A 79 -3.78 -8.04 -10.67
CA THR A 79 -3.00 -6.79 -10.73
C THR A 79 -1.51 -7.02 -10.45
N MET A 80 -1.16 -8.09 -9.72
CA MET A 80 0.23 -8.44 -9.44
C MET A 80 0.93 -9.15 -10.60
N GLN A 81 0.17 -9.63 -11.60
CA GLN A 81 0.69 -10.34 -12.78
C GLN A 81 0.99 -9.38 -13.92
#